data_AF-A0A1G2BKQ8-F1
#
_entry.id   AF-A0A1G2BKQ8-F1
#
_cell.length_a   1.000
_cell.length_b   1.000
_cell.length_c   1.000
_cell.angle_alpha   90.00
_cell.angle_beta   90.00
_cell.angle_gamma   90.00
#
_symmetry.space_group_name_H-M   'P 1'
#
loop_
_entity.id
_entity.type
_entity.pdbx_description
1 polymer ?
#
loop_
_entity_poly.entity_id
_entity_poly.type
_entity_poly.pdbx_seq_one_letter_code
_entity_poly.pdbx_strand_id
1 'polypeptide(L)'
;MAVTALDLGRAEIEAIGQVDFGERQSQRVVKTVVFQPQGQGATSSTAVFTDEDAYFSGSVIDIQGAGLFTNDDIRLYFFSNIEAEGKALAVDQIYISWLSTLTVTEKKSANFPPPPGSLEMPQLDFDSADPDSLFNQATAVYTTGQFNQLLNDNPNLVLNGIIYVTGNAIIQRGHNLTVNGALVADGNINFGTDEWPFWEPNPSLTINDSGSGPAGLLSKRKIHFGTFSGIAEINGLIYTPDEFKLDAYGMDFSLTGGILVRDFTVNSLWQPLILNYNEEVVMRTLGLPYTAPVINIEHWEEEY
;
A
#
# COMPACT_ATOMS: atom_id res chain seq x y z
N MET A 1 -15.62 10.64 -33.14
CA MET A 1 -14.54 10.27 -32.20
C MET A 1 -14.83 8.85 -31.75
N ALA A 2 -13.89 7.94 -31.99
CA ALA A 2 -13.94 6.55 -31.56
C ALA A 2 -12.81 6.29 -30.57
N VAL A 3 -13.05 5.43 -29.59
CA VAL A 3 -12.04 4.96 -28.65
C VAL A 3 -11.96 3.45 -28.78
N THR A 4 -10.77 2.94 -29.07
CA THR A 4 -10.50 1.52 -29.25
C THR A 4 -9.45 1.08 -28.23
N ALA A 5 -9.79 0.13 -27.37
CA ALA A 5 -8.79 -0.50 -26.50
C ALA A 5 -7.85 -1.35 -27.37
N LEU A 6 -6.54 -1.09 -27.27
CA LEU A 6 -5.52 -1.84 -28.01
C LEU A 6 -4.97 -2.98 -27.15
N ASP A 7 -4.65 -2.69 -25.88
CA ASP A 7 -4.12 -3.62 -24.87
C ASP A 7 -4.50 -3.12 -23.45
N LEU A 8 -4.15 -3.87 -22.39
CA LEU A 8 -4.30 -3.40 -21.00
C LEU A 8 -3.50 -2.11 -20.79
N GLY A 9 -4.17 -1.04 -20.33
CA GLY A 9 -3.55 0.27 -20.15
C GLY A 9 -3.15 0.97 -21.44
N ARG A 10 -3.71 0.58 -22.59
CA ARG A 10 -3.41 1.21 -23.88
C ARG A 10 -4.66 1.35 -24.73
N ALA A 11 -4.97 2.56 -25.15
CA ALA A 11 -6.10 2.82 -26.04
C ALA A 11 -5.71 3.77 -27.18
N GLU A 12 -6.38 3.61 -28.32
CA GLU A 12 -6.32 4.55 -29.44
C GLU A 12 -7.60 5.38 -29.45
N ILE A 13 -7.45 6.69 -29.56
CA ILE A 13 -8.53 7.64 -29.80
C ILE A 13 -8.40 8.09 -31.24
N GLU A 14 -9.44 7.86 -32.04
CA GLU A 14 -9.52 8.31 -33.43
C GLU A 14 -10.58 9.42 -33.56
N ALA A 15 -10.16 10.56 -34.10
CA ALA A 15 -11.05 11.66 -34.47
C ALA A 15 -10.97 11.90 -35.97
N ILE A 16 -12.11 11.72 -36.65
CA ILE A 16 -12.27 11.98 -38.08
C ILE A 16 -13.01 13.30 -38.26
N GLY A 17 -12.39 14.25 -38.95
CA GLY A 17 -13.06 15.42 -39.51
C GLY A 17 -13.19 15.25 -41.02
N GLN A 18 -14.37 15.49 -41.58
CA GLN A 18 -14.62 15.44 -43.03
C GLN A 18 -15.12 16.80 -43.50
N VAL A 19 -14.65 17.23 -44.67
CA VAL A 19 -15.15 18.41 -45.37
C VAL A 19 -15.36 18.06 -46.83
N ASP A 20 -16.58 18.33 -47.31
CA ASP A 20 -16.96 18.10 -48.70
C ASP A 20 -16.81 19.38 -49.52
N PHE A 21 -16.16 19.28 -50.67
CA PHE A 21 -16.02 20.33 -51.67
C PHE A 21 -16.58 19.85 -53.02
N GLY A 22 -17.91 19.84 -53.15
CA GLY A 22 -18.58 19.38 -54.37
C GLY A 22 -18.45 17.86 -54.55
N GLU A 23 -17.79 17.41 -55.62
CA GLU A 23 -17.50 15.99 -55.87
C GLU A 23 -16.21 15.49 -55.18
N ARG A 24 -15.47 16.39 -54.50
CA ARG A 24 -14.23 16.06 -53.80
C ARG A 24 -14.46 16.01 -52.31
N GLN A 25 -13.96 14.95 -51.67
CA GLN A 25 -13.99 14.79 -50.23
C GLN A 25 -12.58 14.96 -49.67
N SER A 26 -12.45 15.71 -48.59
CA SER A 26 -11.21 15.80 -47.82
C SER A 26 -11.47 15.28 -46.41
N GLN A 27 -10.56 14.44 -45.91
CA GLN A 27 -10.65 13.86 -44.58
C GLN A 27 -9.40 14.17 -43.78
N ARG A 28 -9.58 14.57 -42.52
CA ARG A 28 -8.56 14.62 -41.49
C ARG A 28 -8.81 13.49 -40.51
N VAL A 29 -7.86 12.57 -40.39
CA VAL A 29 -7.86 11.56 -39.32
C VAL A 29 -6.78 11.94 -38.32
N VAL A 30 -7.16 12.13 -37.07
CA VAL A 30 -6.24 12.27 -35.95
C VAL A 30 -6.35 11.00 -35.13
N LYS A 31 -5.24 10.27 -35.01
CA LYS A 31 -5.11 9.16 -34.08
C LYS A 31 -4.27 9.62 -32.90
N THR A 32 -4.63 9.21 -31.70
CA THR A 32 -3.86 9.44 -30.49
C THR A 32 -3.78 8.15 -29.73
N VAL A 33 -2.58 7.66 -29.44
CA VAL A 33 -2.41 6.49 -28.58
C VAL A 33 -2.19 6.97 -27.16
N VAL A 34 -3.16 6.72 -26.28
CA VAL A 34 -2.99 6.94 -24.85
C VAL A 34 -2.41 5.67 -24.24
N PHE A 35 -1.32 5.85 -23.50
CA PHE A 35 -0.76 4.82 -22.64
C PHE A 35 -1.11 5.19 -21.22
N GLN A 36 -1.41 4.20 -20.40
CA GLN A 36 -1.27 4.23 -18.97
C GLN A 36 -0.03 3.39 -18.67
N PRO A 37 1.02 3.91 -18.01
CA PRO A 37 2.02 3.06 -17.40
C PRO A 37 1.24 2.27 -16.37
N GLN A 38 0.83 1.07 -16.78
CA GLN A 38 0.51 0.02 -15.86
C GLN A 38 1.85 -0.23 -15.19
N GLY A 39 2.06 0.35 -14.00
CA GLY A 39 2.91 -0.33 -13.03
C GLY A 39 2.34 -1.74 -13.02
N GLN A 40 3.03 -2.67 -13.67
CA GLN A 40 2.48 -4.00 -13.90
C GLN A 40 2.14 -4.59 -12.54
N GLY A 41 0.84 -4.79 -12.32
CA GLY A 41 0.30 -5.81 -11.44
C GLY A 41 0.60 -5.66 -9.96
N ALA A 42 -0.33 -5.04 -9.23
CA ALA A 42 -0.70 -5.41 -7.86
C ALA A 42 -1.68 -4.39 -7.30
N THR A 43 -1.39 -3.10 -7.44
CA THR A 43 -1.92 -2.08 -6.52
C THR A 43 -3.25 -1.45 -6.92
N SER A 44 -3.53 -1.20 -8.21
CA SER A 44 -4.67 -0.36 -8.64
C SER A 44 -6.08 -0.83 -8.21
N SER A 45 -6.21 -2.04 -7.67
CA SER A 45 -7.46 -2.55 -7.07
C SER A 45 -7.23 -3.43 -5.85
N THR A 46 -6.04 -3.34 -5.25
CA THR A 46 -5.63 -4.17 -4.11
C THR A 46 -5.13 -3.27 -2.98
N ALA A 47 -5.87 -3.28 -1.88
CA ALA A 47 -5.47 -2.60 -0.67
C ALA A 47 -4.40 -3.34 0.11
N VAL A 48 -4.46 -4.68 0.08
CA VAL A 48 -3.55 -5.57 0.79
C VAL A 48 -2.91 -6.52 -0.20
N PHE A 49 -1.64 -6.29 -0.50
CA PHE A 49 -0.81 -7.14 -1.32
C PHE A 49 0.19 -7.91 -0.44
N THR A 50 0.30 -9.20 -0.68
CA THR A 50 1.28 -10.09 -0.03
C THR A 50 2.04 -10.89 -1.08
N ASP A 51 3.37 -10.92 -0.98
CA ASP A 51 4.23 -11.78 -1.82
C ASP A 51 4.24 -13.24 -1.37
N GLU A 52 3.91 -13.49 -0.10
CA GLU A 52 3.70 -14.81 0.48
C GLU A 52 2.33 -14.80 1.19
N ASP A 53 2.23 -15.32 2.41
CA ASP A 53 0.96 -15.61 3.04
C ASP A 53 0.24 -14.38 3.64
N ALA A 54 -1.09 -14.43 3.62
CA ALA A 54 -1.95 -13.57 4.43
C ALA A 54 -2.67 -14.42 5.49
N TYR A 55 -2.24 -14.31 6.75
CA TYR A 55 -2.75 -15.10 7.87
C TYR A 55 -3.55 -14.24 8.87
N PHE A 56 -4.75 -14.69 9.19
CA PHE A 56 -5.68 -14.00 10.09
C PHE A 56 -6.24 -14.97 11.13
N SER A 57 -6.10 -14.63 12.41
CA SER A 57 -6.64 -15.42 13.53
C SER A 57 -7.21 -14.54 14.64
N GLY A 58 -8.53 -14.62 14.87
CA GLY A 58 -9.21 -13.76 15.84
C GLY A 58 -9.18 -12.29 15.42
N SER A 59 -9.40 -12.02 14.13
CA SER A 59 -9.15 -10.71 13.52
C SER A 59 -10.40 -10.18 12.81
N VAL A 60 -10.70 -8.89 12.98
CA VAL A 60 -11.77 -8.20 12.26
C VAL A 60 -11.17 -7.11 11.37
N ILE A 61 -11.40 -7.19 10.06
CA ILE A 61 -10.83 -6.27 9.07
C ILE A 61 -11.92 -5.83 8.08
N ASP A 62 -12.02 -4.53 7.84
CA ASP A 62 -12.88 -3.91 6.82
C ASP A 62 -12.00 -3.15 5.80
N ILE A 63 -12.11 -3.51 4.52
CA ILE A 63 -11.33 -2.96 3.42
C ILE A 63 -12.27 -2.27 2.42
N GLN A 64 -12.14 -0.96 2.35
CA GLN A 64 -12.96 -0.09 1.51
C GLN A 64 -12.18 0.35 0.26
N GLY A 65 -12.84 0.35 -0.90
CA GLY A 65 -12.29 0.80 -2.18
C GLY A 65 -11.40 -0.20 -2.94
N ALA A 66 -11.07 -1.37 -2.37
CA ALA A 66 -10.20 -2.37 -3.01
C ALA A 66 -10.35 -3.79 -2.43
N GLY A 67 -9.56 -4.73 -2.96
CA GLY A 67 -9.50 -6.13 -2.53
C GLY A 67 -8.19 -6.53 -1.85
N LEU A 68 -7.99 -7.84 -1.73
CA LEU A 68 -6.75 -8.46 -1.26
C LEU A 68 -6.14 -9.35 -2.35
N PHE A 69 -4.82 -9.37 -2.41
CA PHE A 69 -4.03 -10.24 -3.27
C PHE A 69 -2.91 -10.91 -2.48
N THR A 70 -2.72 -12.21 -2.71
CA THR A 70 -1.56 -12.97 -2.23
C THR A 70 -1.00 -13.85 -3.35
N ASN A 71 0.32 -13.94 -3.42
CA ASN A 71 1.04 -14.90 -4.26
C ASN A 71 1.05 -16.32 -3.68
N ASP A 72 0.55 -16.53 -2.48
CA ASP A 72 0.44 -17.83 -1.82
C ASP A 72 -0.99 -18.04 -1.29
N ASP A 73 -1.18 -18.20 0.04
CA ASP A 73 -2.47 -18.48 0.65
C ASP A 73 -3.09 -17.28 1.39
N ILE A 74 -4.42 -17.20 1.34
CA ILE A 74 -5.23 -16.45 2.31
C ILE A 74 -5.76 -17.42 3.35
N ARG A 75 -5.39 -17.27 4.63
CA ARG A 75 -5.82 -18.17 5.70
C ARG A 75 -6.56 -17.43 6.82
N LEU A 76 -7.83 -17.76 7.02
CA LEU A 76 -8.68 -17.26 8.10
C LEU A 76 -8.99 -18.37 9.09
N TYR A 77 -8.61 -18.15 10.35
CA TYR A 77 -8.83 -19.04 11.47
C TYR A 77 -9.54 -18.31 12.62
N PHE A 78 -10.13 -19.09 13.52
CA PHE A 78 -10.57 -18.67 14.85
C PHE A 78 -11.37 -17.34 14.88
N PHE A 79 -12.64 -17.37 14.44
CA PHE A 79 -13.54 -16.22 14.47
C PHE A 79 -13.03 -14.97 13.71
N SER A 80 -12.25 -15.16 12.64
CA SER A 80 -11.80 -14.03 11.83
C SER A 80 -12.90 -13.56 10.89
N ASN A 81 -13.14 -12.26 10.81
CA ASN A 81 -14.10 -11.67 9.87
C ASN A 81 -13.41 -10.61 9.01
N ILE A 82 -13.30 -10.89 7.72
CA ILE A 82 -12.74 -9.96 6.74
C ILE A 82 -13.82 -9.58 5.74
N GLU A 83 -14.06 -8.29 5.60
CA GLU A 83 -14.91 -7.71 4.57
C GLU A 83 -14.05 -6.84 3.64
N ALA A 84 -14.22 -7.02 2.33
CA ALA A 84 -13.59 -6.15 1.34
C ALA A 84 -14.54 -5.86 0.19
N GLU A 85 -14.61 -4.59 -0.24
CA GLU A 85 -15.42 -4.17 -1.39
C GLU A 85 -14.89 -4.75 -2.72
N GLY A 86 -13.61 -5.13 -2.77
CA GLY A 86 -12.96 -5.74 -3.92
C GLY A 86 -13.02 -7.27 -3.93
N LYS A 87 -12.05 -7.88 -4.62
CA LYS A 87 -11.90 -9.33 -4.75
C LYS A 87 -10.91 -9.86 -3.71
N ALA A 88 -11.01 -11.15 -3.38
CA ALA A 88 -9.92 -11.88 -2.74
C ALA A 88 -9.25 -12.79 -3.78
N LEU A 89 -7.99 -12.51 -4.08
CA LEU A 89 -7.20 -13.23 -5.07
C LEU A 89 -6.03 -13.91 -4.35
N ALA A 90 -5.90 -15.23 -4.49
CA ALA A 90 -4.78 -16.00 -3.95
C ALA A 90 -4.27 -16.92 -5.04
N VAL A 91 -2.96 -16.98 -5.30
CA VAL A 91 -2.42 -17.87 -6.34
C VAL A 91 -2.59 -19.34 -5.95
N ASP A 92 -2.37 -19.70 -4.67
CA ASP A 92 -2.57 -21.08 -4.21
C ASP A 92 -3.98 -21.28 -3.62
N GLN A 93 -4.21 -21.07 -2.32
CA GLN A 93 -5.49 -21.41 -1.70
C GLN A 93 -6.11 -20.27 -0.89
N ILE A 94 -7.43 -20.35 -0.73
CA ILE A 94 -8.16 -19.56 0.26
C ILE A 94 -8.75 -20.52 1.29
N TYR A 95 -8.27 -20.46 2.52
CA TYR A 95 -8.73 -21.27 3.65
C TYR A 95 -9.56 -20.43 4.60
N ILE A 96 -10.81 -20.86 4.82
CA ILE A 96 -11.72 -20.21 5.77
C ILE A 96 -12.21 -21.28 6.74
N SER A 97 -11.89 -21.14 8.02
CA SER A 97 -12.20 -22.16 9.03
C SER A 97 -12.65 -21.56 10.36
N TRP A 98 -13.21 -22.41 11.23
CA TRP A 98 -13.60 -22.07 12.61
C TRP A 98 -14.40 -20.77 12.75
N LEU A 99 -15.63 -20.78 12.24
CA LEU A 99 -16.58 -19.67 12.35
C LEU A 99 -16.05 -18.33 11.77
N SER A 100 -15.05 -18.40 10.90
CA SER A 100 -14.53 -17.24 10.17
C SER A 100 -15.34 -16.94 8.90
N THR A 101 -15.28 -15.69 8.44
CA THR A 101 -15.97 -15.20 7.26
C THR A 101 -15.05 -14.34 6.40
N LEU A 102 -15.16 -14.52 5.07
CA LEU A 102 -14.53 -13.67 4.07
C LEU A 102 -15.60 -13.18 3.08
N THR A 103 -16.02 -11.93 3.23
CA THR A 103 -17.04 -11.28 2.41
C THR A 103 -16.37 -10.39 1.37
N VAL A 104 -16.46 -10.80 0.10
CA VAL A 104 -15.80 -10.15 -1.03
C VAL A 104 -16.66 -10.29 -2.28
N THR A 105 -16.43 -9.47 -3.31
CA THR A 105 -17.16 -9.55 -4.59
C THR A 105 -16.89 -10.84 -5.35
N GLU A 106 -15.67 -11.36 -5.29
CA GLU A 106 -15.25 -12.59 -5.94
C GLU A 106 -14.06 -13.19 -5.19
N LYS A 107 -13.97 -14.54 -5.15
CA LYS A 107 -12.81 -15.29 -4.66
C LYS A 107 -12.16 -15.99 -5.85
N LYS A 108 -10.84 -15.88 -6.01
CA LYS A 108 -10.09 -16.63 -7.02
C LYS A 108 -8.83 -17.26 -6.45
N SER A 109 -8.67 -18.56 -6.66
CA SER A 109 -7.52 -19.37 -6.24
C SER A 109 -7.58 -20.77 -6.84
N ALA A 110 -6.66 -21.68 -6.51
CA ALA A 110 -6.72 -23.05 -7.00
C ALA A 110 -7.94 -23.82 -6.47
N ASN A 111 -8.40 -23.56 -5.23
CA ASN A 111 -9.69 -24.06 -4.72
C ASN A 111 -10.91 -23.19 -5.08
N PHE A 112 -10.70 -22.02 -5.69
CA PHE A 112 -11.76 -21.16 -6.27
C PHE A 112 -11.38 -20.75 -7.71
N PRO A 113 -11.38 -21.67 -8.69
CA PRO A 113 -10.76 -21.44 -9.98
C PRO A 113 -11.48 -20.39 -10.86
N PRO A 114 -10.75 -19.73 -11.79
CA PRO A 114 -9.33 -19.91 -12.06
C PRO A 114 -8.42 -19.12 -11.08
N PRO A 115 -7.28 -19.68 -10.65
CA PRO A 115 -6.31 -18.93 -9.85
C PRO A 115 -5.76 -17.74 -10.66
N PRO A 116 -5.46 -16.61 -9.98
CA PRO A 116 -4.71 -15.51 -10.60
C PRO A 116 -3.28 -15.95 -10.94
N GLY A 117 -2.61 -15.20 -11.81
CA GLY A 117 -1.16 -15.32 -11.96
C GLY A 117 -0.44 -14.63 -10.81
N SER A 118 0.79 -15.06 -10.52
CA SER A 118 1.66 -14.39 -9.55
C SER A 118 2.04 -12.99 -10.02
N LEU A 119 2.25 -12.09 -9.06
CA LEU A 119 2.61 -10.69 -9.27
C LEU A 119 3.87 -10.37 -8.49
N GLU A 120 4.82 -9.66 -9.08
CA GLU A 120 6.03 -9.26 -8.36
C GLU A 120 5.73 -8.11 -7.39
N MET A 121 6.23 -8.21 -6.15
CA MET A 121 6.10 -7.11 -5.20
C MET A 121 6.94 -5.91 -5.67
N PRO A 122 6.36 -4.69 -5.79
CA PRO A 122 7.12 -3.49 -6.09
C PRO A 122 8.25 -3.29 -5.07
N GLN A 123 9.45 -2.98 -5.55
CA GLN A 123 10.61 -2.70 -4.70
C GLN A 123 10.69 -1.21 -4.37
N LEU A 124 11.00 -0.88 -3.11
CA LEU A 124 11.35 0.48 -2.70
C LEU A 124 12.87 0.62 -2.61
N ASP A 125 13.41 1.72 -3.15
CA ASP A 125 14.81 2.06 -2.94
C ASP A 125 14.99 2.80 -1.61
N PHE A 126 15.49 2.08 -0.61
CA PHE A 126 15.67 2.62 0.72
C PHE A 126 16.95 3.45 0.89
N ASP A 127 18.09 3.02 0.33
CA ASP A 127 19.40 3.60 0.65
C ASP A 127 20.47 3.41 -0.43
N SER A 128 20.08 3.19 -1.69
CA SER A 128 21.07 3.19 -2.76
C SER A 128 21.74 4.57 -2.91
N ALA A 129 22.77 4.61 -3.74
CA ALA A 129 23.46 5.85 -4.09
C ALA A 129 22.62 6.80 -4.97
N ASP A 130 21.43 6.39 -5.40
CA ASP A 130 20.51 7.23 -6.17
C ASP A 130 20.03 8.42 -5.31
N PRO A 131 20.12 9.67 -5.78
CA PRO A 131 19.56 10.83 -5.08
C PRO A 131 18.08 10.69 -4.69
N ASP A 132 17.32 9.87 -5.42
CA ASP A 132 15.91 9.60 -5.17
C ASP A 132 15.68 8.40 -4.21
N SER A 133 16.71 7.83 -3.58
CA SER A 133 16.51 6.84 -2.51
C SER A 133 15.90 7.49 -1.26
N LEU A 134 15.13 6.74 -0.47
CA LEU A 134 14.49 7.26 0.75
C LEU A 134 15.51 7.85 1.74
N PHE A 135 16.71 7.29 1.81
CA PHE A 135 17.81 7.79 2.62
C PHE A 135 18.31 9.15 2.14
N ASN A 136 18.51 9.31 0.82
CA ASN A 136 19.02 10.57 0.25
C ASN A 136 17.95 11.68 0.23
N GLN A 137 16.67 11.30 0.18
CA GLN A 137 15.53 12.23 0.36
C GLN A 137 15.19 12.50 1.83
N ALA A 138 15.85 11.84 2.80
CA ALA A 138 15.50 11.94 4.21
C ALA A 138 15.64 13.38 4.73
N THR A 139 14.61 13.85 5.42
CA THR A 139 14.64 15.15 6.12
C THR A 139 15.49 15.07 7.39
N ALA A 140 15.48 13.92 8.06
CA ALA A 140 16.35 13.63 9.18
C ALA A 140 16.74 12.16 9.20
N VAL A 141 18.00 11.89 9.57
CA VAL A 141 18.54 10.55 9.73
C VAL A 141 18.98 10.36 11.18
N TYR A 142 18.48 9.31 11.82
CA TYR A 142 18.81 8.92 13.18
C TYR A 142 19.37 7.49 13.21
N THR A 143 20.27 7.20 14.13
CA THR A 143 20.52 5.82 14.57
C THR A 143 19.41 5.37 15.52
N THR A 144 19.25 4.07 15.77
CA THR A 144 18.31 3.56 16.80
C THR A 144 18.47 4.27 18.15
N GLY A 145 19.71 4.46 18.60
CA GLY A 145 19.97 5.12 19.88
C GLY A 145 19.52 6.58 19.90
N GLN A 146 19.77 7.32 18.81
CA GLN A 146 19.34 8.72 18.70
C GLN A 146 17.82 8.85 18.59
N PHE A 147 17.17 7.97 17.85
CA PHE A 147 15.71 7.97 17.71
C PHE A 147 15.02 7.66 19.05
N ASN A 148 15.49 6.64 19.76
CA ASN A 148 14.97 6.29 21.08
C ASN A 148 15.20 7.43 22.09
N GLN A 149 16.39 8.05 22.06
CA GLN A 149 16.66 9.21 22.91
C GLN A 149 15.71 10.38 22.60
N LEU A 150 15.46 10.64 21.31
CA LEU A 150 14.56 11.71 20.88
C LEU A 150 13.12 11.52 21.40
N LEU A 151 12.63 10.27 21.36
CA LEU A 151 11.32 9.90 21.93
C LEU A 151 11.31 10.06 23.46
N ASN A 152 12.34 9.58 24.16
CA ASN A 152 12.43 9.70 25.62
C ASN A 152 12.48 11.16 26.08
N ASP A 153 13.20 12.01 25.35
CA ASP A 153 13.32 13.44 25.66
C ASP A 153 12.03 14.21 25.30
N ASN A 154 11.23 13.68 24.37
CA ASN A 154 10.00 14.31 23.88
C ASN A 154 8.87 13.27 23.77
N PRO A 155 8.17 12.96 24.88
CA PRO A 155 7.08 11.99 24.87
C PRO A 155 5.93 12.32 23.91
N ASN A 156 5.81 13.57 23.47
CA ASN A 156 4.89 13.99 22.42
C ASN A 156 5.72 14.59 21.28
N LEU A 157 6.15 13.75 20.35
CA LEU A 157 7.09 14.11 19.30
C LEU A 157 6.36 14.29 17.96
N VAL A 158 6.60 15.43 17.30
CA VAL A 158 6.12 15.70 15.95
C VAL A 158 7.31 15.88 15.02
N LEU A 159 7.36 15.08 13.96
CA LEU A 159 8.41 15.11 12.94
C LEU A 159 7.79 15.39 11.57
N ASN A 160 8.55 16.03 10.67
CA ASN A 160 8.08 16.41 9.33
C ASN A 160 9.02 15.85 8.27
N GLY A 161 8.46 15.42 7.15
CA GLY A 161 9.17 14.84 6.02
C GLY A 161 9.50 13.36 6.23
N ILE A 162 10.53 12.88 5.53
CA ILE A 162 11.00 11.50 5.64
C ILE A 162 11.95 11.39 6.83
N ILE A 163 11.55 10.60 7.83
CA ILE A 163 12.34 10.30 9.02
C ILE A 163 12.96 8.94 8.86
N TYR A 164 14.27 8.91 8.69
CA TYR A 164 15.01 7.69 8.42
C TYR A 164 15.76 7.21 9.66
N VAL A 165 15.54 5.96 10.06
CA VAL A 165 16.23 5.32 11.18
C VAL A 165 17.17 4.24 10.65
N THR A 166 18.47 4.49 10.78
CA THR A 166 19.57 3.56 10.48
C THR A 166 19.66 2.49 11.58
N GLY A 167 18.70 1.56 11.56
CA GLY A 167 18.51 0.51 12.53
C GLY A 167 17.02 0.31 12.84
N ASN A 168 16.71 -0.21 14.02
CA ASN A 168 15.33 -0.37 14.45
C ASN A 168 14.74 0.98 14.89
N ALA A 169 13.48 1.23 14.56
CA ALA A 169 12.65 2.25 15.18
C ALA A 169 11.77 1.58 16.23
N ILE A 170 11.83 2.03 17.49
CA ILE A 170 11.09 1.42 18.59
C ILE A 170 10.25 2.49 19.26
N ILE A 171 8.93 2.36 19.16
CA ILE A 171 7.96 3.24 19.80
C ILE A 171 7.33 2.47 20.95
N GLN A 172 7.85 2.71 22.15
CA GLN A 172 7.41 2.08 23.39
C GLN A 172 6.29 2.87 24.06
N ARG A 173 5.65 2.27 25.08
CA ARG A 173 4.67 2.92 25.96
C ARG A 173 5.16 4.29 26.44
N GLY A 174 4.22 5.21 26.66
CA GLY A 174 4.48 6.59 27.09
C GLY A 174 4.83 7.56 25.95
N HIS A 175 4.97 7.08 24.71
CA HIS A 175 5.29 7.93 23.56
C HIS A 175 4.12 8.13 22.61
N ASN A 176 3.91 9.38 22.22
CA ASN A 176 3.02 9.81 21.16
C ASN A 176 3.86 10.38 20.02
N LEU A 177 3.89 9.66 18.90
CA LEU A 177 4.68 10.04 17.73
C LEU A 177 3.74 10.44 16.59
N THR A 178 3.90 11.66 16.09
CA THR A 178 3.31 12.10 14.83
C THR A 178 4.41 12.34 13.80
N VAL A 179 4.28 11.73 12.62
CA VAL A 179 5.16 11.99 11.47
C VAL A 179 4.31 12.51 10.32
N ASN A 180 4.58 13.73 9.87
CA ASN A 180 3.97 14.32 8.68
C ASN A 180 4.84 13.98 7.46
N GLY A 181 4.68 12.78 6.93
CA GLY A 181 5.54 12.18 5.89
C GLY A 181 5.68 10.67 6.11
N ALA A 182 6.92 10.17 6.06
CA ALA A 182 7.20 8.74 6.20
C ALA A 182 8.14 8.47 7.38
N LEU A 183 7.87 7.39 8.12
CA LEU A 183 8.83 6.78 9.05
C LEU A 183 9.46 5.57 8.36
N VAL A 184 10.78 5.64 8.16
CA VAL A 184 11.56 4.66 7.41
C VAL A 184 12.60 4.03 8.32
N ALA A 185 12.79 2.71 8.27
CA ALA A 185 13.80 2.02 9.06
C ALA A 185 14.57 0.95 8.26
N ASP A 186 15.89 0.92 8.42
CA ASP A 186 16.73 -0.18 7.93
C ASP A 186 16.46 -1.50 8.66
N GLY A 187 16.16 -1.38 9.95
CA GLY A 187 15.80 -2.48 10.81
C GLY A 187 14.28 -2.59 10.96
N ASN A 188 13.84 -3.19 12.07
CA ASN A 188 12.43 -3.37 12.36
C ASN A 188 11.80 -2.07 12.85
N ILE A 189 10.51 -1.90 12.56
CA ILE A 189 9.66 -0.93 13.25
C ILE A 189 8.82 -1.70 14.28
N ASN A 190 9.04 -1.42 15.55
CA ASN A 190 8.29 -2.03 16.65
C ASN A 190 7.44 -0.97 17.34
N PHE A 191 6.14 -1.21 17.40
CA PHE A 191 5.17 -0.34 18.06
C PHE A 191 4.47 -1.11 19.18
N GLY A 192 4.57 -0.62 20.42
CA GLY A 192 3.88 -1.22 21.56
C GLY A 192 4.21 -2.69 21.81
N THR A 193 5.43 -3.14 21.51
CA THR A 193 5.86 -4.53 21.73
C THR A 193 6.31 -4.80 23.16
N ASP A 194 6.78 -3.76 23.86
CA ASP A 194 7.33 -3.89 25.20
C ASP A 194 6.29 -3.53 26.27
N GLU A 195 6.15 -4.39 27.28
CA GLU A 195 5.28 -4.14 28.44
C GLU A 195 5.80 -2.99 29.31
N TRP A 196 7.12 -2.82 29.37
CA TRP A 196 7.76 -1.83 30.22
C TRP A 196 7.93 -0.51 29.48
N PRO A 197 7.73 0.63 30.17
CA PRO A 197 7.16 0.76 31.52
C PRO A 197 5.64 0.52 31.56
N PHE A 198 5.18 -0.43 32.39
CA PHE A 198 3.76 -0.85 32.40
C PHE A 198 2.80 0.22 32.95
N TRP A 199 3.32 1.19 33.71
CA TRP A 199 2.54 2.31 34.25
C TRP A 199 2.32 3.43 33.24
N GLU A 200 3.09 3.48 32.16
CA GLU A 200 2.86 4.44 31.09
C GLU A 200 1.68 3.98 30.22
N PRO A 201 0.96 4.91 29.59
CA PRO A 201 -0.09 4.55 28.64
C PRO A 201 0.51 3.82 27.43
N ASN A 202 -0.32 3.04 26.74
CA ASN A 202 0.05 2.49 25.44
C ASN A 202 0.41 3.65 24.47
N PRO A 203 1.38 3.45 23.55
CA PRO A 203 1.82 4.52 22.67
C PRO A 203 0.76 4.87 21.61
N SER A 204 0.91 6.05 21.02
CA SER A 204 0.17 6.45 19.82
C SER A 204 1.11 6.75 18.66
N LEU A 205 0.70 6.36 17.46
CA LEU A 205 1.41 6.63 16.21
C LEU A 205 0.45 7.26 15.20
N THR A 206 0.76 8.46 14.76
CA THR A 206 0.04 9.12 13.67
C THR A 206 1.01 9.36 12.51
N ILE A 207 0.69 8.84 11.33
CA ILE A 207 1.39 9.18 10.09
C ILE A 207 0.43 9.99 9.23
N ASN A 208 0.79 11.22 8.89
CA ASN A 208 0.00 12.08 8.02
C ASN A 208 0.63 12.17 6.63
N ASP A 209 -0.21 12.05 5.61
CA ASP A 209 0.16 12.39 4.25
C ASP A 209 0.16 13.92 4.08
N SER A 210 1.32 14.48 3.72
CA SER A 210 1.48 15.90 3.40
C SER A 210 0.96 16.27 1.99
N GLY A 211 0.58 15.27 1.19
CA GLY A 211 0.23 15.40 -0.23
C GLY A 211 1.44 15.64 -1.14
N SER A 212 2.65 15.75 -0.58
CA SER A 212 3.89 15.90 -1.34
C SER A 212 4.97 14.97 -0.80
N GLY A 213 5.35 13.99 -1.62
CA GLY A 213 6.36 12.98 -1.29
C GLY A 213 5.79 11.69 -0.67
N PRO A 214 6.70 10.77 -0.28
CA PRO A 214 6.36 9.51 0.40
C PRO A 214 5.68 9.72 1.74
N ALA A 215 4.65 8.91 2.02
CA ALA A 215 3.97 8.88 3.30
C ALA A 215 3.70 7.45 3.74
N GLY A 216 3.92 7.15 5.02
CA GLY A 216 3.65 5.82 5.56
C GLY A 216 4.70 5.25 6.50
N LEU A 217 4.64 3.94 6.68
CA LEU A 217 5.46 3.16 7.59
C LEU A 217 6.26 2.13 6.79
N LEU A 218 7.55 2.38 6.59
CA LEU A 218 8.38 1.65 5.63
C LEU A 218 9.57 1.01 6.35
N SER A 219 9.76 -0.30 6.18
CA SER A 219 10.89 -1.01 6.78
C SER A 219 11.54 -1.94 5.77
N LYS A 220 12.87 -2.05 5.79
CA LYS A 220 13.58 -3.12 5.06
C LYS A 220 13.43 -4.50 5.71
N ARG A 221 12.97 -4.53 6.96
CA ARG A 221 12.79 -5.72 7.78
C ARG A 221 11.36 -5.70 8.30
N LYS A 222 11.09 -6.09 9.54
CA LYS A 222 9.73 -6.34 10.01
C LYS A 222 9.04 -5.09 10.53
N ILE A 223 7.73 -5.01 10.35
CA ILE A 223 6.86 -4.07 11.06
C ILE A 223 6.03 -4.90 12.05
N HIS A 224 6.12 -4.58 13.33
CA HIS A 224 5.44 -5.33 14.39
C HIS A 224 4.69 -4.41 15.34
N PHE A 225 3.38 -4.60 15.38
CA PHE A 225 2.47 -3.98 16.34
C PHE A 225 2.15 -5.00 17.42
N GLY A 226 2.65 -4.78 18.64
CA GLY A 226 2.53 -5.73 19.74
C GLY A 226 1.31 -5.50 20.62
N THR A 227 1.18 -6.31 21.67
CA THR A 227 0.01 -6.38 22.56
C THR A 227 -0.24 -5.09 23.35
N PHE A 228 0.78 -4.24 23.50
CA PHE A 228 0.69 -2.97 24.22
C PHE A 228 0.57 -1.77 23.28
N SER A 229 0.20 -2.00 22.02
CA SER A 229 -0.14 -0.96 21.05
C SER A 229 -1.39 -0.20 21.50
N GLY A 230 -1.39 1.12 21.33
CA GLY A 230 -2.53 1.98 21.67
C GLY A 230 -3.33 2.34 20.43
N ILE A 231 -3.01 3.49 19.86
CA ILE A 231 -3.68 4.03 18.67
C ILE A 231 -2.67 4.07 17.53
N ALA A 232 -3.05 3.60 16.34
CA ALA A 232 -2.33 3.93 15.12
C ALA A 232 -3.26 4.43 14.03
N GLU A 233 -2.95 5.62 13.54
CA GLU A 233 -3.64 6.28 12.44
C GLU A 233 -2.61 6.53 11.34
N ILE A 234 -2.69 5.77 10.26
CA ILE A 234 -1.69 5.84 9.19
C ILE A 234 -2.38 6.32 7.92
N ASN A 235 -1.99 7.49 7.41
CA ASN A 235 -2.31 7.92 6.07
C ASN A 235 -1.05 7.77 5.21
N GLY A 236 -0.95 6.67 4.48
CA GLY A 236 0.30 6.24 3.89
C GLY A 236 0.33 4.78 3.43
N LEU A 237 1.47 4.38 2.88
CA LEU A 237 1.78 2.99 2.58
C LEU A 237 2.42 2.30 3.80
N ILE A 238 1.94 1.11 4.16
CA ILE A 238 2.69 0.18 5.00
C ILE A 238 3.48 -0.74 4.08
N TYR A 239 4.81 -0.71 4.18
CA TYR A 239 5.67 -1.47 3.31
C TYR A 239 6.75 -2.24 4.08
N THR A 240 6.89 -3.52 3.78
CA THR A 240 8.04 -4.32 4.20
C THR A 240 8.27 -5.53 3.29
N PRO A 241 9.51 -5.81 2.84
CA PRO A 241 9.83 -7.00 2.09
C PRO A 241 9.98 -8.27 2.95
N ASP A 242 9.67 -8.19 4.25
CA ASP A 242 9.75 -9.28 5.23
C ASP A 242 8.35 -9.54 5.81
N GLU A 243 8.05 -9.10 7.03
CA GLU A 243 6.79 -9.42 7.71
C GLU A 243 6.15 -8.15 8.28
N PHE A 244 4.85 -7.97 8.01
CA PHE A 244 3.99 -7.11 8.81
C PHE A 244 3.14 -7.96 9.73
N LYS A 245 3.37 -7.80 11.03
CA LYS A 245 2.66 -8.52 12.08
C LYS A 245 1.89 -7.55 12.97
N LEU A 246 0.61 -7.81 13.14
CA LEU A 246 -0.27 -7.15 14.10
C LEU A 246 -0.73 -8.17 15.12
N ASP A 247 -0.25 -8.04 16.35
CA ASP A 247 -0.51 -8.92 17.50
C ASP A 247 -0.94 -8.07 18.68
N ALA A 248 -2.06 -7.38 18.48
CA ALA A 248 -2.53 -6.33 19.36
C ALA A 248 -3.95 -6.60 19.82
N TYR A 249 -4.14 -6.63 21.14
CA TYR A 249 -5.44 -6.81 21.77
C TYR A 249 -6.06 -5.45 22.08
N GLY A 250 -7.17 -5.12 21.44
CA GLY A 250 -7.91 -3.88 21.72
C GLY A 250 -7.20 -2.61 21.27
N MET A 251 -6.39 -2.70 20.22
CA MET A 251 -5.78 -1.56 19.55
C MET A 251 -6.78 -0.87 18.62
N ASP A 252 -6.75 0.47 18.57
CA ASP A 252 -7.44 1.25 17.54
C ASP A 252 -6.49 1.43 16.36
N PHE A 253 -6.76 0.75 15.25
CA PHE A 253 -5.95 0.82 14.02
C PHE A 253 -6.80 1.32 12.85
N SER A 254 -6.37 2.40 12.21
CA SER A 254 -6.93 2.87 10.95
C SER A 254 -5.83 3.17 9.92
N LEU A 255 -6.10 2.80 8.68
CA LEU A 255 -5.21 3.02 7.55
C LEU A 255 -5.97 3.66 6.40
N THR A 256 -5.48 4.78 5.90
CA THR A 256 -5.88 5.34 4.60
C THR A 256 -4.68 5.25 3.67
N GLY A 257 -4.73 4.35 2.68
CA GLY A 257 -3.56 4.01 1.87
C GLY A 257 -3.56 2.55 1.46
N GLY A 258 -2.47 1.82 1.70
CA GLY A 258 -2.36 0.42 1.33
C GLY A 258 -1.29 -0.32 2.12
N ILE A 259 -1.28 -1.65 2.00
CA ILE A 259 -0.34 -2.57 2.63
C ILE A 259 0.31 -3.38 1.51
N LEU A 260 1.63 -3.26 1.34
CA LEU A 260 2.42 -4.08 0.42
C LEU A 260 3.52 -4.74 1.23
N VAL A 261 3.37 -6.02 1.50
CA VAL A 261 4.30 -6.77 2.37
C VAL A 261 4.62 -8.11 1.78
N ARG A 262 5.65 -8.81 2.27
CA ARG A 262 5.86 -10.20 1.90
C ARG A 262 4.89 -11.10 2.67
N ASP A 263 5.00 -11.13 4.00
CA ASP A 263 4.06 -11.84 4.87
C ASP A 263 3.17 -10.87 5.66
N PHE A 264 1.86 -11.16 5.70
CA PHE A 264 0.91 -10.40 6.53
C PHE A 264 0.25 -11.29 7.58
N THR A 265 0.50 -10.98 8.84
CA THR A 265 -0.07 -11.73 9.98
C THR A 265 -0.87 -10.82 10.89
N VAL A 266 -2.15 -11.14 11.12
CA VAL A 266 -2.99 -10.44 12.09
C VAL A 266 -3.54 -11.44 13.10
N ASN A 267 -3.20 -11.24 14.38
CA ASN A 267 -3.64 -12.06 15.50
C ASN A 267 -4.37 -11.22 16.55
N SER A 268 -5.47 -11.76 17.07
CA SER A 268 -6.18 -11.23 18.24
C SER A 268 -6.69 -9.79 18.12
N LEU A 269 -6.93 -9.33 16.89
CA LEU A 269 -7.46 -8.00 16.60
C LEU A 269 -8.99 -8.01 16.60
N TRP A 270 -9.58 -7.95 17.80
CA TRP A 270 -11.04 -8.02 17.99
C TRP A 270 -11.77 -6.69 17.73
N GLN A 271 -11.04 -5.58 17.70
CA GLN A 271 -11.58 -4.30 17.21
C GLN A 271 -11.40 -4.25 15.70
N PRO A 272 -12.37 -3.75 14.92
CA PRO A 272 -12.25 -3.66 13.48
C PRO A 272 -11.04 -2.81 13.05
N LEU A 273 -10.14 -3.38 12.25
CA LEU A 273 -9.18 -2.62 11.45
C LEU A 273 -9.92 -2.02 10.26
N ILE A 274 -9.89 -0.70 10.11
CA ILE A 274 -10.49 -0.02 8.95
C ILE A 274 -9.38 0.38 7.99
N LEU A 275 -9.41 -0.16 6.77
CA LEU A 275 -8.51 0.18 5.67
C LEU A 275 -9.30 0.86 4.55
N ASN A 276 -9.08 2.16 4.38
CA ASN A 276 -9.58 2.94 3.24
C ASN A 276 -8.52 2.98 2.15
N TYR A 277 -8.75 2.31 1.02
CA TYR A 277 -7.76 2.26 -0.04
C TYR A 277 -7.54 3.64 -0.66
N ASN A 278 -6.27 4.07 -0.75
CA ASN A 278 -5.88 5.30 -1.45
C ASN A 278 -4.70 5.02 -2.40
N GLU A 279 -5.03 4.78 -3.67
CA GLU A 279 -4.06 4.47 -4.71
C GLU A 279 -3.04 5.59 -4.94
N GLU A 280 -3.47 6.85 -4.85
CA GLU A 280 -2.60 8.00 -5.10
C GLU A 280 -1.44 8.03 -4.09
N VAL A 281 -1.75 7.83 -2.81
CA VAL A 281 -0.76 7.80 -1.72
C VAL A 281 0.17 6.60 -1.87
N VAL A 282 -0.37 5.44 -2.22
CA VAL A 282 0.42 4.21 -2.45
C VAL A 282 1.41 4.41 -3.60
N MET A 283 0.91 4.82 -4.77
CA MET A 283 1.74 4.99 -5.96
C MET A 283 2.80 6.09 -5.77
N ARG A 284 2.41 7.22 -5.15
CA ARG A 284 3.36 8.29 -4.83
C ARG A 284 4.47 7.82 -3.87
N THR A 285 4.12 7.01 -2.88
CA THR A 285 5.11 6.47 -1.93
C THR A 285 6.04 5.46 -2.59
N LEU A 286 5.55 4.70 -3.56
CA LEU A 286 6.37 3.82 -4.40
C LEU A 286 7.28 4.57 -5.39
N GLY A 287 7.17 5.90 -5.50
CA GLY A 287 7.85 6.67 -6.54
C GLY A 287 7.34 6.34 -7.95
N LEU A 288 6.18 5.69 -8.06
CA LEU A 288 5.59 5.31 -9.32
C LEU A 288 4.62 6.40 -9.81
N PRO A 289 4.62 6.72 -11.11
CA PRO A 289 3.69 7.70 -11.64
C PRO A 289 2.25 7.20 -11.49
N TYR A 290 1.45 7.91 -10.70
CA TYR A 290 0.01 7.65 -10.57
C TYR A 290 -0.78 8.02 -11.83
N THR A 291 -0.25 8.98 -12.61
CA THR A 291 -0.82 9.37 -13.91
C THR A 291 0.12 9.07 -15.04
N ALA A 292 -0.46 8.73 -16.18
CA ALA A 292 0.25 8.37 -17.36
C ALA A 292 0.74 9.58 -18.16
N PRO A 293 1.96 9.57 -18.71
CA PRO A 293 2.29 10.49 -19.79
C PRO A 293 1.47 10.11 -21.04
N VAL A 294 0.64 11.04 -21.51
CA VAL A 294 -0.03 10.91 -22.81
C VAL A 294 0.98 11.22 -23.91
N ILE A 295 1.30 10.25 -24.76
CA ILE A 295 2.11 10.46 -25.96
C ILE A 295 1.19 10.71 -27.15
N ASN A 296 1.12 11.95 -27.62
CA ASN A 296 0.37 12.28 -28.83
C ASN A 296 1.19 11.94 -30.08
N ILE A 297 0.80 10.88 -30.80
CA ILE A 297 1.35 10.58 -32.13
C ILE A 297 0.36 11.10 -33.17
N GLU A 298 0.59 12.30 -33.69
CA GLU A 298 -0.21 12.82 -34.80
C GLU A 298 0.28 12.23 -36.12
N HIS A 299 -0.60 11.51 -36.83
CA HIS A 299 -0.35 10.98 -38.17
C HIS A 299 -1.17 11.75 -39.22
N TRP A 300 -0.63 11.87 -40.44
CA TRP A 300 -1.28 12.56 -41.56
C TRP A 300 -1.24 11.67 -42.80
N GLU A 301 -2.40 11.51 -43.43
CA GLU A 301 -2.58 10.86 -44.73
C GLU A 301 -3.42 11.78 -45.63
N GLU A 302 -2.93 12.05 -46.84
CA GLU A 302 -3.70 12.70 -47.91
C GLU A 302 -3.96 11.68 -49.01
N GLU A 303 -5.24 11.38 -49.26
CA GLU A 303 -5.69 10.65 -50.45
C GLU A 303 -6.16 11.66 -51.51
N TYR A 304 -5.71 11.48 -52.76
CA TYR A 304 -5.99 12.33 -53.93
C TYR A 304 -6.88 11.63 -54.95
#